data_AF-A0A7W1HNB5-F1
#
_entry.id   AF-A0A7W1HNB5-F1
#
_cell.length_a   1.000
_cell.length_b   1.000
_cell.length_c   1.000
_cell.angle_alpha   90.00
_cell.angle_beta   90.00
_cell.angle_gamma   90.00
#
_symmetry.space_group_name_H-M   'P 1'
#
loop_
_entity.id
_entity.type
_entity.pdbx_description
1 polymer ?
#
loop_
_entity_poly.entity_id
_entity_poly.type
_entity_poly.pdbx_seq_one_letter_code
_entity_poly.pdbx_strand_id
1 'polypeptide(L)'
;MELYKTSAETYGFGPDWYILAAVGKVESNHGQNPGTSYAGAMGPMQFMPSTWETSGVDGNGDGVANVMDPEDAIPAAARYLKAGGAPQDWYRALYSYNHADWYVKKVLAVAEAYRRLAKDE
;
A
#
# COMPACT_ATOMS: atom_id res chain seq x y z
N MET A 1 12.34 -2.35 -1.10
CA MET A 1 11.74 -1.24 -1.86
C MET A 1 11.37 -1.65 -3.29
N GLU A 2 12.13 -2.53 -3.94
CA GLU A 2 11.84 -3.01 -5.30
C GLU A 2 10.40 -3.51 -5.51
N LEU A 3 9.86 -4.33 -4.60
CA LEU A 3 8.48 -4.80 -4.72
C LEU A 3 7.42 -3.68 -4.82
N TYR A 4 7.64 -2.55 -4.12
CA TYR A 4 6.77 -1.38 -4.27
C TYR A 4 6.89 -0.74 -5.65
N LYS A 5 8.11 -0.68 -6.22
CA LYS A 5 8.35 -0.16 -7.57
C LYS A 5 7.67 -1.03 -8.61
N THR A 6 7.92 -2.33 -8.60
CA THR A 6 7.33 -3.30 -9.54
C THR A 6 5.80 -3.32 -9.44
N SER A 7 5.25 -3.26 -8.23
CA SER A 7 3.80 -3.17 -8.04
C SER A 7 3.24 -1.86 -8.59
N ALA A 8 3.89 -0.73 -8.30
CA ALA A 8 3.50 0.56 -8.82
C ALA A 8 3.55 0.63 -10.35
N GLU A 9 4.54 0.02 -10.98
CA GLU A 9 4.62 -0.11 -12.45
C GLU A 9 3.45 -0.94 -12.99
N THR A 10 3.20 -2.11 -12.40
CA THR A 10 2.10 -3.01 -12.78
C THR A 10 0.73 -2.32 -12.76
N TYR A 11 0.47 -1.49 -11.74
CA TYR A 11 -0.81 -0.78 -11.57
C TYR A 11 -0.85 0.64 -12.17
N GLY A 12 0.23 1.04 -12.87
CA GLY A 12 0.30 2.28 -13.62
C GLY A 12 0.41 3.53 -12.76
N PHE A 13 1.12 3.45 -11.63
CA PHE A 13 1.48 4.60 -10.78
C PHE A 13 2.79 5.26 -11.22
N GLY A 14 3.65 4.54 -11.94
CA GLY A 14 4.93 5.05 -12.44
C GLY A 14 5.81 5.63 -11.32
N PRO A 15 6.24 6.90 -11.41
CA PRO A 15 7.13 7.51 -10.42
C PRO A 15 6.49 7.67 -9.03
N ASP A 16 5.17 7.48 -8.90
CA ASP A 16 4.45 7.58 -7.62
C ASP A 16 4.52 6.30 -6.76
N TRP A 17 5.43 5.37 -7.06
CA TRP A 17 5.71 4.20 -6.21
C TRP A 17 6.04 4.57 -4.75
N TYR A 18 6.55 5.78 -4.51
CA TYR A 18 6.77 6.31 -3.17
C TYR A 18 5.49 6.41 -2.33
N ILE A 19 4.33 6.65 -2.95
CA ILE A 19 3.05 6.72 -2.24
C ILE A 19 2.64 5.32 -1.77
N LEU A 20 2.80 4.29 -2.62
CA LEU A 20 2.54 2.91 -2.23
C LEU A 20 3.48 2.45 -1.11
N ALA A 21 4.78 2.78 -1.22
CA ALA A 21 5.75 2.52 -0.16
C ALA A 21 5.35 3.26 1.15
N ALA A 22 4.91 4.51 1.05
CA ALA A 22 4.48 5.28 2.20
C ALA A 22 3.26 4.69 2.91
N VAL A 23 2.30 4.09 2.18
CA VAL A 23 1.22 3.30 2.79
C VAL A 23 1.83 2.18 3.63
N GLY A 24 2.70 1.34 3.06
CA GLY A 24 3.34 0.25 3.80
C GLY A 24 4.16 0.73 5.01
N LYS A 25 4.80 1.91 4.93
CA LYS A 25 5.48 2.54 6.07
C LYS A 25 4.50 2.91 7.18
N VAL A 26 3.38 3.55 6.83
CA VAL A 26 2.38 4.04 7.78
C VAL A 26 1.63 2.88 8.44
N GLU A 27 1.32 1.83 7.69
CA GLU A 27 0.56 0.68 8.18
C GLU A 27 1.35 -0.20 9.15
N SER A 28 2.56 -0.59 8.77
CA SER A 28 3.29 -1.63 9.51
C SER A 28 4.80 -1.41 9.58
N ASN A 29 5.26 -0.22 9.17
CA ASN A 29 6.68 0.05 8.97
C ASN A 29 7.33 -0.96 8.01
N HIS A 30 6.70 -1.18 6.85
CA HIS A 30 7.13 -2.13 5.81
C HIS A 30 7.20 -3.58 6.29
N GLY A 31 6.19 -4.01 7.04
CA GLY A 31 6.09 -5.38 7.54
C GLY A 31 6.92 -5.65 8.80
N GLN A 32 7.53 -4.64 9.42
CA GLN A 32 8.22 -4.81 10.70
C GLN A 32 7.23 -5.08 11.85
N ASN A 33 6.00 -4.55 11.74
CA ASN A 33 4.91 -4.78 12.68
C ASN A 33 3.63 -5.20 11.93
N PRO A 34 3.56 -6.40 11.33
CA PRO A 34 2.45 -6.83 10.46
C PRO A 34 1.31 -7.50 11.22
N GLY A 35 1.37 -7.53 12.55
CA GLY A 35 0.40 -8.21 13.40
C GLY A 35 -1.02 -7.67 13.25
N THR A 36 -1.99 -8.45 13.71
CA THR A 36 -3.39 -8.06 13.70
C THR A 36 -3.60 -6.86 14.61
N SER A 37 -4.13 -5.76 14.08
CA SER A 37 -4.47 -4.59 14.88
C SER A 37 -5.70 -4.85 15.77
N TYR A 38 -5.97 -3.94 16.71
CA TYR A 38 -7.18 -3.99 17.53
C TYR A 38 -8.48 -4.01 16.69
N ALA A 39 -8.47 -3.37 15.52
CA ALA A 39 -9.59 -3.35 14.59
C ALA A 39 -9.69 -4.63 13.72
N GLY A 40 -8.70 -5.53 13.80
CA GLY A 40 -8.66 -6.76 13.00
C GLY A 40 -7.93 -6.61 11.65
N ALA A 41 -7.26 -5.48 11.40
CA ALA A 41 -6.47 -5.29 10.19
C ALA A 41 -5.18 -6.14 10.23
N MET A 42 -4.78 -6.75 9.12
CA MET A 42 -3.74 -7.78 9.09
C MET A 42 -2.65 -7.51 8.04
N GLY A 43 -1.45 -8.02 8.32
CA GLY A 43 -0.37 -8.10 7.36
C GLY A 43 0.39 -6.79 7.16
N PRO A 44 1.37 -6.77 6.24
CA PRO A 44 2.26 -5.64 6.02
C PRO A 44 1.53 -4.41 5.46
N MET A 45 0.33 -4.58 4.90
CA MET A 45 -0.51 -3.48 4.40
C MET A 45 -1.78 -3.27 5.24
N GLN A 46 -1.89 -3.92 6.41
CA GLN A 46 -3.00 -3.77 7.36
C GLN A 46 -4.39 -3.79 6.68
N PHE A 47 -4.65 -4.86 5.92
CA PHE A 47 -5.94 -5.05 5.31
C PHE A 47 -6.98 -5.52 6.33
N MET A 48 -8.16 -4.93 6.30
CA MET A 48 -9.34 -5.51 6.94
C MET A 48 -9.73 -6.82 6.23
N PRO A 49 -10.24 -7.85 6.93
CA PRO A 49 -10.65 -9.11 6.32
C PRO A 49 -11.59 -8.94 5.12
N SER A 50 -12.63 -8.09 5.26
CA SER A 50 -13.58 -7.82 4.20
C SER A 50 -12.97 -7.11 2.98
N THR A 51 -11.95 -6.28 3.20
CA THR A 51 -11.21 -5.66 2.10
C THR A 51 -10.35 -6.70 1.41
N TRP A 52 -9.69 -7.58 2.16
CA TRP A 52 -8.88 -8.67 1.61
C TRP A 52 -9.71 -9.62 0.74
N GLU A 53 -10.92 -9.98 1.16
CA GLU A 53 -11.83 -10.85 0.40
C GLU A 53 -12.12 -10.35 -1.03
N THR A 54 -12.10 -9.02 -1.25
CA THR A 54 -12.40 -8.41 -2.55
C THR A 54 -11.15 -7.91 -3.28
N SER A 55 -10.11 -7.57 -2.52
CA SER A 55 -8.93 -6.84 -3.01
C SER A 55 -7.67 -7.68 -3.08
N GLY A 56 -7.61 -8.75 -2.27
CA GLY A 56 -6.49 -9.70 -2.22
C GLY A 56 -6.17 -10.26 -3.60
N VAL A 57 -4.88 -10.43 -3.85
CA VAL A 57 -4.34 -11.03 -5.07
C VAL A 57 -3.25 -12.01 -4.68
N ASP A 58 -3.15 -13.10 -5.41
CA ASP A 58 -1.96 -13.95 -5.46
C ASP A 58 -0.96 -13.23 -6.38
N GLY A 59 -0.09 -12.43 -5.77
CA GLY A 59 0.81 -11.51 -6.45
C GLY A 59 2.08 -12.19 -6.94
N ASN A 60 2.54 -13.23 -6.23
CA ASN A 60 3.72 -14.03 -6.61
C ASN A 60 3.37 -15.24 -7.51
N GLY A 61 2.10 -15.61 -7.64
CA GLY A 61 1.63 -16.72 -8.46
C GLY A 61 1.88 -18.10 -7.83
N ASP A 62 1.97 -18.18 -6.50
CA ASP A 62 2.20 -19.44 -5.78
C ASP A 62 0.92 -20.28 -5.57
N GLY A 63 -0.23 -19.73 -5.96
CA GLY A 63 -1.55 -20.35 -5.85
C GLY A 63 -2.33 -19.95 -4.60
N VAL A 64 -1.79 -19.08 -3.73
CA VAL A 64 -2.42 -18.68 -2.46
C VAL A 64 -2.34 -17.17 -2.26
N ALA A 65 -3.49 -16.49 -2.27
CA ALA A 65 -3.55 -15.09 -1.84
C ALA A 65 -3.45 -14.98 -0.30
N ASN A 66 -2.28 -14.63 0.21
CA ASN A 66 -1.94 -14.56 1.62
C ASN A 66 -1.74 -13.10 2.10
N VAL A 67 -2.64 -12.62 2.97
CA VAL A 67 -2.57 -11.25 3.53
C VAL A 67 -1.27 -10.95 4.29
N MET A 68 -0.59 -11.99 4.78
CA MET A 68 0.66 -11.85 5.53
C MET A 68 1.89 -11.86 4.63
N ASP A 69 1.77 -12.28 3.37
CA ASP A 69 2.87 -12.27 2.41
C ASP A 69 2.99 -10.88 1.78
N PRO A 70 4.13 -10.18 1.92
CA PRO A 70 4.37 -8.91 1.23
C PRO A 70 4.19 -9.00 -0.29
N GLU A 71 4.56 -10.11 -0.91
CA GLU A 71 4.45 -10.32 -2.36
C GLU A 71 3.00 -10.37 -2.85
N ASP A 72 2.04 -10.59 -1.95
CA ASP A 72 0.60 -10.52 -2.23
C ASP A 72 -0.02 -9.21 -1.73
N ALA A 73 0.33 -8.83 -0.49
CA ALA A 73 -0.27 -7.70 0.18
C ALA A 73 0.08 -6.37 -0.50
N ILE A 74 1.31 -6.20 -1.00
CA ILE A 74 1.73 -4.97 -1.67
C ILE A 74 1.02 -4.79 -3.03
N PRO A 75 0.98 -5.77 -3.94
CA PRO A 75 0.19 -5.64 -5.15
C PRO A 75 -1.32 -5.57 -4.89
N ALA A 76 -1.85 -6.22 -3.85
CA ALA A 76 -3.24 -6.03 -3.43
C ALA A 76 -3.53 -4.58 -3.01
N ALA A 77 -2.61 -3.94 -2.28
CA ALA A 77 -2.72 -2.53 -1.90
C ALA A 77 -2.65 -1.60 -3.12
N ALA A 78 -1.78 -1.90 -4.08
CA ALA A 78 -1.73 -1.17 -5.34
C ALA A 78 -3.04 -1.32 -6.13
N ARG A 79 -3.58 -2.54 -6.24
CA ARG A 79 -4.90 -2.79 -6.85
C ARG A 79 -6.01 -2.00 -6.17
N TYR A 80 -6.03 -1.98 -4.84
CA TYR A 80 -7.03 -1.27 -4.07
C TYR A 80 -6.96 0.25 -4.30
N LEU A 81 -5.77 0.84 -4.23
CA LEU A 81 -5.56 2.27 -4.51
C LEU A 81 -5.95 2.63 -5.95
N LYS A 82 -5.65 1.75 -6.92
CA LYS A 82 -6.05 1.91 -8.32
C LYS A 82 -7.58 1.97 -8.46
N ALA A 83 -8.30 1.07 -7.82
CA ALA A 83 -9.77 1.10 -7.76
C ALA A 83 -10.30 2.35 -7.04
N GLY A 84 -9.55 2.87 -6.07
CA GLY A 84 -9.85 4.11 -5.34
C GLY A 84 -9.67 5.40 -6.15
N GLY A 85 -8.99 5.36 -7.29
CA GLY A 85 -8.78 6.51 -8.18
C GLY A 85 -7.33 6.88 -8.46
N ALA A 86 -6.35 6.12 -7.96
CA ALA A 86 -4.94 6.37 -8.25
C ALA A 86 -4.57 6.00 -9.71
N PRO A 87 -3.64 6.74 -10.35
CA PRO A 87 -2.94 7.91 -9.85
C PRO A 87 -3.68 9.25 -10.10
N GLN A 88 -4.87 9.24 -10.70
CA GLN A 88 -5.60 10.46 -11.07
C GLN A 88 -6.04 11.28 -9.86
N ASP A 89 -6.42 10.60 -8.77
CA ASP A 89 -6.85 11.21 -7.52
C ASP A 89 -6.30 10.43 -6.32
N TRP A 90 -5.08 10.79 -5.93
CA TRP A 90 -4.41 10.19 -4.77
C TRP A 90 -5.11 10.49 -3.45
N TYR A 91 -5.75 11.65 -3.31
CA TYR A 91 -6.48 11.98 -2.09
C TYR A 91 -7.65 11.02 -1.91
N ARG A 92 -8.48 10.84 -2.94
CA ARG A 92 -9.60 9.91 -2.92
C ARG A 92 -9.14 8.46 -2.71
N ALA A 93 -8.07 8.03 -3.39
CA ALA A 93 -7.54 6.68 -3.24
C ALA A 93 -7.06 6.41 -1.81
N LEU A 94 -6.27 7.30 -1.22
CA LEU A 94 -5.79 7.16 0.15
C LEU A 94 -6.91 7.30 1.19
N TYR A 95 -7.87 8.20 0.95
CA TYR A 95 -9.05 8.33 1.80
C TYR A 95 -9.90 7.07 1.75
N SER A 96 -9.98 6.36 0.61
CA SER A 96 -10.67 5.06 0.55
C SER A 96 -9.96 3.98 1.37
N TYR A 97 -8.62 4.06 1.47
CA TYR A 97 -7.81 3.16 2.30
C TYR A 97 -8.05 3.38 3.80
N ASN A 98 -8.14 4.64 4.22
CA ASN A 98 -8.47 5.04 5.57
C ASN A 98 -9.20 6.39 5.54
N HIS A 99 -10.45 6.43 6.00
CA HIS A 99 -11.37 7.58 5.95
C HIS A 99 -10.99 8.70 6.94
N ALA A 100 -9.75 9.19 6.84
CA ALA A 100 -9.25 10.24 7.68
C ALA A 100 -8.27 11.16 6.94
N ASP A 101 -8.54 12.46 6.95
CA ASP A 101 -7.64 13.47 6.37
C ASP A 101 -6.22 13.40 6.92
N TRP A 102 -6.08 13.13 8.22
CA TRP A 102 -4.77 13.04 8.85
C TRP A 102 -3.96 11.87 8.29
N TYR A 103 -4.62 10.77 7.90
CA TYR A 103 -3.97 9.61 7.29
C TYR A 103 -3.45 9.97 5.90
N VAL A 104 -4.30 10.56 5.06
CA VAL A 104 -3.91 11.01 3.72
C VAL A 104 -2.70 11.93 3.77
N LYS A 105 -2.76 12.95 4.65
CA LYS A 105 -1.64 13.90 4.86
C LYS A 105 -0.37 13.20 5.32
N LYS A 106 -0.48 12.24 6.25
CA LYS A 106 0.66 11.48 6.77
C LYS A 106 1.33 10.65 5.67
N VAL A 107 0.55 9.92 4.87
CA VAL A 107 1.09 9.11 3.76
C VAL A 107 1.78 10.00 2.73
N LEU A 108 1.15 11.09 2.31
CA LEU A 108 1.75 12.01 1.33
C LEU A 108 3.05 12.66 1.86
N ALA A 109 3.09 13.02 3.15
CA ALA A 109 4.31 13.55 3.77
C ALA A 109 5.45 12.52 3.80
N VAL A 110 5.15 11.25 4.12
CA VAL A 110 6.15 10.17 4.08
C VAL A 110 6.62 9.91 2.65
N ALA A 111 5.72 9.89 1.66
CA ALA A 111 6.08 9.71 0.26
C ALA A 111 7.03 10.82 -0.22
N GLU A 112 6.76 12.07 0.16
CA GLU A 112 7.62 13.20 -0.15
C GLU A 112 9.00 13.10 0.52
N ALA A 113 9.06 12.61 1.76
CA ALA A 113 10.34 12.34 2.43
C ALA A 113 11.16 11.29 1.65
N TYR A 114 10.53 10.20 1.18
CA TYR A 114 11.22 9.20 0.36
C TYR A 114 11.69 9.76 -0.99
N ARG A 115 10.89 10.61 -1.64
CA ARG A 115 11.30 11.28 -2.89
C ARG A 115 12.53 12.16 -2.70
N ARG A 116 12.66 12.84 -1.56
CA ARG A 116 13.82 13.69 -1.25
C ARG A 116 15.07 12.86 -1.03
N LEU A 117 14.98 11.85 -0.16
CA LEU A 117 16.11 10.95 0.11
C LEU A 117 16.65 10.30 -1.15
N ALA A 118 15.78 9.86 -2.06
CA ALA A 118 16.20 9.25 -3.32
C ALA A 118 16.79 10.23 -4.36
N LYS A 119 16.63 11.56 -4.18
CA LYS A 119 17.27 12.57 -5.03
C LYS A 119 18.64 12.99 -4.52
N ASP A 120 18.91 12.74 -3.24
CA ASP A 120 20.17 13.04 -2.59
C ASP A 120 21.18 11.88 -2.72
N GLU A 121 20.76 10.76 -3.32
CA GLU A 121 21.57 9.58 -3.71
C GLU A 121 22.02 9.66 -5.18
#